data_AF-A0A524FJ05-F1
#
_entry.id   AF-A0A524FJ05-F1
#
_cell.length_a   1.000
_cell.length_b   1.000
_cell.length_c   1.000
_cell.angle_alpha   90.00
_cell.angle_beta   90.00
_cell.angle_gamma   90.00
#
_symmetry.space_group_name_H-M   'P 1'
#
loop_
_entity.id
_entity.type
_entity.pdbx_description
1 polymer ?
#
loop_
_entity_poly.entity_id
_entity_poly.type
_entity_poly.pdbx_seq_one_letter_code
_entity_poly.pdbx_strand_id
1 'polypeptide(L)'
;MPMKMIVNIVRMVDHDQAREFAFGDDKSLKENLGIGFINPSDFEKLGLVKSLRIKLSNSFGNIIIEQEQDENVPEGTVLMPVSIWSNQITGVEKEEIQYKNLEVEVEATRDPVLDYKDLILKIKEK
;
A
#
# COMPACT_ATOMS: atom_id res chain seq x y z
N MET A 1 9.95 9.06 12.73
CA MET A 1 11.15 8.52 12.06
C MET A 1 10.69 7.32 11.25
N PRO A 2 11.24 7.08 10.05
CA PRO A 2 10.85 5.93 9.24
C PRO A 2 11.19 4.62 9.96
N MET A 3 10.28 3.65 9.91
CA MET A 3 10.45 2.30 10.44
C MET A 3 10.62 1.33 9.27
N LYS A 4 11.53 0.36 9.40
CA LYS A 4 11.65 -0.71 8.40
C LYS A 4 10.59 -1.78 8.64
N MET A 5 9.85 -2.13 7.61
CA MET A 5 8.80 -3.15 7.66
C MET A 5 8.81 -3.99 6.39
N ILE A 6 8.07 -5.09 6.42
CA ILE A 6 7.83 -5.95 5.26
C ILE A 6 6.44 -5.66 4.69
N VAL A 7 6.36 -5.40 3.39
CA VAL A 7 5.08 -5.33 2.68
C VAL A 7 4.82 -6.63 1.94
N ASN A 8 3.63 -7.18 2.15
CA ASN A 8 3.14 -8.33 1.41
C ASN A 8 1.90 -7.97 0.59
N ILE A 9 1.98 -8.22 -0.71
CA ILE A 9 0.85 -8.01 -1.62
C ILE A 9 0.04 -9.31 -1.66
N VAL A 10 -1.23 -9.20 -1.26
CA VAL A 10 -2.13 -10.35 -1.06
C VAL A 10 -3.46 -10.13 -1.76
N ARG A 11 -4.13 -11.24 -2.07
CA ARG A 11 -5.53 -11.21 -2.52
C ARG A 11 -6.42 -11.29 -1.29
N MET A 12 -7.39 -10.40 -1.22
CA MET A 12 -8.38 -10.35 -0.15
C MET A 12 -9.76 -10.34 -0.81
N VAL A 13 -10.70 -11.14 -0.30
CA VAL A 13 -11.98 -11.40 -0.98
C VAL A 13 -12.70 -10.09 -1.33
N ASP A 14 -12.82 -9.17 -0.37
CA ASP A 14 -13.56 -7.92 -0.57
C ASP A 14 -12.86 -6.98 -1.57
N HIS A 15 -11.52 -6.93 -1.53
CA HIS A 15 -10.72 -6.09 -2.43
C HIS A 15 -10.62 -6.65 -3.85
N ASP A 16 -10.54 -7.98 -3.98
CA ASP A 16 -10.61 -8.64 -5.29
C ASP A 16 -12.02 -8.46 -5.87
N GLN A 17 -13.09 -8.54 -5.08
CA GLN A 17 -14.44 -8.21 -5.56
C GLN A 17 -14.52 -6.76 -6.05
N ALA A 18 -14.00 -5.78 -5.30
CA ALA A 18 -13.96 -4.39 -5.74
C ALA A 18 -13.23 -4.20 -7.08
N ARG A 19 -12.16 -4.98 -7.32
CA ARG A 19 -11.41 -4.99 -8.59
C ARG A 19 -12.18 -5.67 -9.72
N GLU A 20 -12.68 -6.88 -9.49
CA GLU A 20 -13.28 -7.76 -10.52
C GLU A 20 -14.68 -7.30 -10.95
N PHE A 21 -15.46 -6.72 -10.03
CA PHE A 21 -16.81 -6.29 -10.37
C PHE A 21 -16.82 -5.03 -11.24
N ALA A 22 -15.71 -4.29 -11.38
CA ALA A 22 -15.60 -3.12 -12.27
C ALA A 22 -16.78 -2.12 -12.19
N PHE A 23 -17.52 -2.11 -11.08
CA PHE A 23 -18.69 -1.24 -10.84
C PHE A 23 -18.33 0.02 -10.05
N GLY A 24 -17.04 0.21 -9.75
CA GLY A 24 -16.54 1.34 -9.01
C GLY A 24 -16.10 2.51 -9.90
N ASP A 25 -16.46 3.73 -9.54
CA ASP A 25 -15.78 4.93 -10.03
C ASP A 25 -14.32 5.02 -9.52
N ASP A 26 -13.51 5.90 -10.10
CA ASP A 26 -12.10 6.10 -9.70
C ASP A 26 -11.93 6.28 -8.16
N LYS A 27 -12.95 6.86 -7.52
CA LYS A 27 -12.98 7.11 -6.08
C LYS A 27 -13.13 5.81 -5.28
N SER A 28 -14.11 4.98 -5.61
CA SER A 28 -14.32 3.70 -4.93
C SER A 28 -13.14 2.75 -5.12
N LEU A 29 -12.47 2.77 -6.29
CA LEU A 29 -11.25 2.00 -6.51
C LEU A 29 -10.14 2.45 -5.57
N LYS A 30 -9.95 3.76 -5.39
CA LYS A 30 -8.96 4.30 -4.46
C LYS A 30 -9.28 3.92 -3.01
N GLU A 31 -10.53 4.07 -2.58
CA GLU A 31 -10.97 3.74 -1.22
C GLU A 31 -10.73 2.27 -0.89
N ASN A 32 -10.97 1.37 -1.85
CA ASN A 32 -10.79 -0.06 -1.64
C ASN A 32 -9.36 -0.54 -1.91
N LEU A 33 -8.60 0.05 -2.83
CA LEU A 33 -7.32 -0.53 -3.29
C LEU A 33 -6.08 0.29 -2.93
N GLY A 34 -6.27 1.53 -2.47
CA GLY A 34 -5.23 2.43 -1.96
C GLY A 34 -5.09 2.36 -0.44
N ILE A 35 -5.25 1.17 0.14
CA ILE A 35 -5.25 0.91 1.58
C ILE A 35 -4.21 -0.16 1.94
N GLY A 36 -3.69 -0.10 3.17
CA GLY A 36 -2.83 -1.13 3.76
C GLY A 36 -3.30 -1.51 5.15
N PHE A 37 -3.18 -2.80 5.47
CA PHE A 37 -3.54 -3.37 6.76
C PHE A 37 -2.30 -3.49 7.62
N ILE A 38 -2.38 -3.01 8.87
CA ILE A 38 -1.25 -2.93 9.79
C ILE A 38 -1.66 -3.45 11.18
N ASN A 39 -0.72 -4.07 11.88
CA ASN A 39 -0.93 -4.47 13.27
C ASN A 39 -1.18 -3.23 14.17
N PRO A 40 -2.12 -3.28 15.13
CA PRO A 40 -2.35 -2.18 16.07
C PRO A 40 -1.09 -1.72 16.84
N SER A 41 -0.20 -2.65 17.20
CA SER A 41 1.06 -2.32 17.88
C SER A 41 1.97 -1.45 17.01
N ASP A 42 2.08 -1.75 15.71
CA ASP A 42 2.90 -0.97 14.79
C ASP A 42 2.24 0.36 14.42
N PHE A 43 0.90 0.38 14.36
CA PHE A 43 0.15 1.62 14.23
C PHE A 43 0.51 2.61 15.36
N GLU A 44 0.55 2.13 16.61
CA GLU A 44 0.98 2.92 17.76
C GLU A 44 2.47 3.31 17.70
N LYS A 45 3.37 2.37 17.37
CA LYS A 45 4.82 2.64 17.26
C LYS A 45 5.14 3.70 16.19
N LEU A 46 4.39 3.70 15.09
CA LEU A 46 4.51 4.70 14.02
C LEU A 46 3.89 6.06 14.40
N GLY A 47 3.19 6.15 15.53
CA GLY A 47 2.49 7.36 15.96
C GLY A 47 1.33 7.73 15.02
N LEU A 48 0.72 6.73 14.37
CA LEU A 48 -0.38 6.95 13.46
C LEU A 48 -1.64 7.35 14.23
N VAL A 49 -2.49 8.14 13.58
CA VAL A 49 -3.86 8.44 13.99
C VAL A 49 -4.75 8.31 12.76
N LYS A 50 -6.06 8.18 12.94
CA LYS A 50 -7.02 7.96 11.83
C LYS A 50 -6.95 9.00 10.69
N SER A 51 -6.45 10.20 10.95
CA SER A 51 -6.31 11.26 9.94
C SER A 51 -4.99 11.23 9.18
N LEU A 52 -4.04 10.40 9.60
CA LEU A 52 -2.75 10.18 8.95
C LEU A 52 -2.81 8.98 8.03
N ARG A 53 -1.92 9.03 7.03
CA ARG A 53 -1.68 7.98 6.05
C ARG A 53 -0.29 7.41 6.24
N ILE A 54 0.00 6.35 5.52
CA ILE A 54 1.31 5.72 5.51
C ILE A 54 1.96 5.99 4.16
N LYS A 55 3.20 6.47 4.19
CA LYS A 55 4.08 6.49 3.03
C LYS A 55 5.03 5.29 3.11
N LEU A 56 5.04 4.50 2.05
CA LEU A 56 5.90 3.35 1.85
C LEU A 56 6.94 3.71 0.78
N SER A 57 8.21 3.44 1.05
CA SER A 57 9.29 3.71 0.09
C SER A 57 10.31 2.57 0.07
N ASN A 58 10.76 2.19 -1.13
CA ASN A 58 11.88 1.28 -1.33
C ASN A 58 12.68 1.66 -2.58
N SER A 59 13.60 0.80 -3.00
CA SER A 59 14.43 1.00 -4.20
C SER A 59 13.61 1.05 -5.50
N PHE A 60 12.43 0.43 -5.54
CA PHE A 60 11.57 0.41 -6.73
C PHE A 60 10.71 1.67 -6.85
N GLY A 61 10.31 2.27 -5.73
CA GLY A 61 9.50 3.48 -5.74
C GLY A 61 8.90 3.82 -4.39
N ASN A 62 7.83 4.61 -4.44
CA ASN A 62 7.10 5.01 -3.23
C ASN A 62 5.60 5.16 -3.53
N ILE A 63 4.80 5.00 -2.48
CA ILE A 63 3.36 5.20 -2.50
C ILE A 63 2.86 5.70 -1.15
N ILE A 64 1.77 6.46 -1.17
CA ILE A 64 1.01 6.84 0.01
C ILE A 64 -0.31 6.08 -0.03
N ILE A 65 -0.68 5.47 1.10
CA ILE A 65 -1.89 4.67 1.25
C ILE A 65 -2.65 5.02 2.53
N GLU A 66 -3.95 4.78 2.51
CA GLU A 66 -4.75 4.74 3.74
C GLU A 66 -4.30 3.54 4.60
N GLN A 67 -4.63 3.60 5.89
CA GLN A 67 -4.30 2.54 6.83
C GLN A 67 -5.58 2.00 7.48
N GLU A 68 -5.58 0.69 7.74
CA GLU A 68 -6.58 0.01 8.55
C GLU A 68 -5.88 -0.94 9.52
N GLN A 69 -6.35 -0.97 10.76
CA GLN A 69 -5.79 -1.84 11.77
C GLN A 69 -6.40 -3.24 11.66
N ASP A 70 -5.56 -4.27 11.66
CA ASP A 70 -5.99 -5.67 11.66
C ASP A 70 -5.08 -6.48 12.61
N GLU A 71 -5.68 -7.09 13.64
CA GLU A 71 -4.98 -7.90 14.64
C GLU A 71 -4.36 -9.18 14.05
N ASN A 72 -4.83 -9.63 12.89
CA ASN A 72 -4.31 -10.80 12.19
C ASN A 72 -3.03 -10.51 11.39
N VAL A 73 -2.70 -9.23 11.18
CA VAL A 73 -1.46 -8.83 10.53
C VAL A 73 -0.30 -9.00 11.52
N PRO A 74 0.75 -9.77 11.18
CA PRO A 74 1.92 -9.90 12.06
C PRO A 74 2.61 -8.55 12.28
N GLU A 75 3.15 -8.34 13.48
CA GLU A 75 4.00 -7.16 13.74
C GLU A 75 5.17 -7.07 12.75
N GLY A 76 5.55 -5.85 12.39
CA GLY A 76 6.55 -5.54 11.38
C GLY A 76 6.07 -5.74 9.93
N THR A 77 4.78 -6.02 9.71
CA THR A 77 4.21 -6.29 8.39
C THR A 77 3.10 -5.29 8.01
N VAL A 78 3.03 -4.95 6.72
CA VAL A 78 1.88 -4.29 6.11
C VAL A 78 1.34 -5.19 5.00
N LEU A 79 0.04 -5.47 5.00
CA LEU A 79 -0.61 -6.18 3.90
C LEU A 79 -1.25 -5.17 2.95
N MET A 80 -1.03 -5.34 1.65
CA MET A 80 -1.68 -4.52 0.63
C MET A 80 -2.46 -5.40 -0.35
N PRO A 81 -3.62 -4.93 -0.84
CA PRO A 81 -4.30 -5.60 -1.94
C PRO A 81 -3.48 -5.52 -3.23
N VAL A 82 -3.62 -6.53 -4.10
CA VAL A 82 -3.08 -6.49 -5.47
C VAL A 82 -3.76 -5.37 -6.26
N SER A 83 -3.02 -4.29 -6.56
CA SER A 83 -3.57 -3.09 -7.20
C SER A 83 -2.49 -2.22 -7.85
N ILE A 84 -2.91 -1.16 -8.56
CA ILE A 84 -1.98 -0.17 -9.12
C ILE A 84 -1.22 0.63 -8.04
N TRP A 85 -1.78 0.75 -6.83
CA TRP A 85 -1.11 1.39 -5.69
C TRP A 85 0.04 0.51 -5.17
N SER A 86 -0.20 -0.78 -4.93
CA SER A 86 0.86 -1.69 -4.46
C SER A 86 1.95 -1.89 -5.52
N ASN A 87 1.60 -1.83 -6.81
CA ASN A 87 2.56 -1.93 -7.90
C ASN A 87 3.63 -0.81 -7.91
N GLN A 88 3.38 0.33 -7.26
CA GLN A 88 4.34 1.45 -7.22
C GLN A 88 5.64 1.16 -6.46
N ILE A 89 5.62 0.14 -5.60
CA ILE A 89 6.76 -0.32 -4.80
C ILE A 89 7.22 -1.73 -5.22
N THR A 90 6.70 -2.24 -6.34
CA THR A 90 7.15 -3.49 -6.96
C THR A 90 8.09 -3.20 -8.12
N GLY A 91 8.90 -4.18 -8.48
CA GLY A 91 9.81 -4.05 -9.61
C GLY A 91 10.39 -5.38 -10.06
N VAL A 92 11.35 -5.31 -10.96
CA VAL A 92 12.11 -6.47 -11.44
C VAL A 92 13.52 -6.37 -10.89
N GLU A 93 13.97 -7.43 -10.23
CA GLU A 93 15.36 -7.56 -9.77
C GLU A 93 15.87 -8.94 -10.18
N LYS A 94 17.06 -9.00 -10.79
CA LYS A 94 17.67 -10.25 -11.28
C LYS A 94 16.74 -11.07 -12.18
N GLU A 95 16.04 -10.38 -13.09
CA GLU A 95 15.07 -10.98 -14.02
C GLU A 95 13.81 -11.59 -13.35
N GLU A 96 13.63 -11.40 -12.04
CA GLU A 96 12.47 -11.87 -11.29
C GLU A 96 11.59 -10.69 -10.82
N ILE A 97 10.27 -10.86 -10.91
CA ILE A 97 9.31 -9.87 -10.41
C ILE A 97 9.26 -9.96 -8.89
N GLN A 98 9.56 -8.84 -8.22
CA GLN A 98 9.50 -8.70 -6.76
C GLN A 98 8.17 -8.06 -6.35
N TYR A 99 7.32 -8.83 -5.68
CA TYR A 99 5.98 -8.40 -5.26
C TYR A 99 5.54 -8.95 -3.90
N LYS A 100 6.39 -9.71 -3.21
CA LYS A 100 6.16 -10.23 -1.85
C LYS A 100 7.42 -10.03 -1.01
N ASN A 101 7.23 -10.01 0.30
CA ASN A 101 8.28 -9.77 1.28
C ASN A 101 9.15 -8.53 0.95
N LEU A 102 8.50 -7.46 0.50
CA LEU A 102 9.18 -6.25 0.07
C LEU A 102 9.65 -5.48 1.31
N GLU A 103 10.96 -5.29 1.45
CA GLU A 103 11.51 -4.38 2.46
C GLU A 103 11.18 -2.93 2.08
N VAL A 104 10.55 -2.22 3.01
CA VAL A 104 10.17 -0.81 2.82
C VAL A 104 10.48 0.02 4.06
N GLU A 105 10.76 1.30 3.82
CA GLU A 105 10.69 2.33 4.85
C GLU A 105 9.26 2.86 4.95
N VAL A 106 8.74 2.88 6.17
CA VAL A 106 7.36 3.22 6.50
C VAL A 106 7.36 4.47 7.36
N GLU A 107 6.64 5.50 6.92
CA GLU A 107 6.50 6.75 7.67
C GLU A 107 5.04 7.26 7.68
N ALA A 108 4.64 7.86 8.80
CA ALA A 108 3.37 8.56 8.89
C ALA A 108 3.41 9.86 8.09
N THR A 109 2.38 10.14 7.30
CA THR A 109 2.26 11.35 6.49
C THR A 109 0.85 11.94 6.50
N ARG A 110 0.76 13.23 6.16
CA ARG A 110 -0.50 13.94 5.88
C ARG A 110 -0.79 14.05 4.38
N ASP A 111 0.17 13.66 3.55
CA ASP A 111 0.02 13.72 2.10
C ASP A 111 -1.14 12.82 1.65
N PRO A 112 -1.86 13.21 0.59
CA PRO A 112 -3.00 12.43 0.13
C PRO A 112 -2.56 11.16 -0.59
N VAL A 113 -3.40 10.12 -0.53
CA VAL A 113 -3.31 8.98 -1.45
C VAL A 113 -3.54 9.50 -2.88
N LEU A 114 -2.68 9.12 -3.81
CA LEU A 114 -2.81 9.51 -5.22
C LEU A 114 -4.06 8.89 -5.86
N ASP A 115 -4.66 9.61 -6.81
CA ASP A 115 -5.77 9.11 -7.60
C ASP A 115 -5.27 8.16 -8.71
N TYR A 116 -6.18 7.32 -9.21
CA TYR A 116 -5.87 6.35 -10.26
C TYR A 116 -5.18 6.98 -11.48
N LYS A 117 -5.67 8.14 -11.95
CA LYS A 117 -5.12 8.84 -13.12
C LYS A 117 -3.69 9.31 -12.90
N ASP A 118 -3.40 9.84 -11.71
CA ASP A 118 -2.05 10.31 -11.36
C ASP A 118 -1.06 9.15 -11.28
N LEU A 119 -1.51 8.00 -10.76
CA LEU A 119 -0.70 6.78 -10.74
C LEU A 119 -0.39 6.27 -12.15
N ILE A 120 -1.37 6.29 -13.06
CA ILE A 120 -1.14 5.90 -14.45
C ILE A 120 -0.12 6.84 -15.12
N LEU A 121 -0.20 8.14 -14.88
CA LEU A 121 0.78 9.11 -15.40
C LEU A 121 2.18 8.83 -14.84
N LYS A 122 2.31 8.60 -13.53
CA LYS A 122 3.57 8.26 -12.87
C LYS A 122 4.23 7.00 -13.45
N ILE A 123 3.45 5.99 -13.86
CA ILE A 123 3.99 4.76 -14.47
C ILE A 123 4.48 5.02 -15.90
N LYS A 124 3.79 5.86 -16.68
CA LYS A 124 4.18 6.15 -18.07
C LYS A 124 5.51 6.91 -18.20
N GLU A 125 5.93 7.58 -17.13
CA GLU A 125 7.18 8.35 -17.09
C GLU A 125 8.40 7.52 -16.66
N LYS A 126 8.20 6.29 -16.18
CA LYS A 126 9.27 5.33 -15.87
C LYS A 126 9.73 4.57 -17.10
#